data_AF-A0A957F1T0-F1
#
_entry.id   AF-A0A957F1T0-F1
#
_cell.length_a   1.000
_cell.length_b   1.000
_cell.length_c   1.000
_cell.angle_alpha   90.00
_cell.angle_beta   90.00
_cell.angle_gamma   90.00
#
_symmetry.space_group_name_H-M   'P 1'
#
loop_
_entity.id
_entity.type
_entity.pdbx_description
1 polymer ?
#
loop_
_entity_poly.entity_id
_entity_poly.type
_entity_poly.pdbx_seq_one_letter_code
_entity_poly.pdbx_strand_id
1 'polypeptide(L)'
;YLTMAQGFFTEEGARCNKEQSYSLPVNTIAALAAAPLHDVPAGVPVDLLICICNANQAMQIAGAASTRIGTFPHGELGASACSSIFAAPWHTQNSVFALGDGGGRAFNRLGTGEMFVSIPKQHFRYIIELVENFRIDPKKMREVIMPSHAPDTAGEP
;
A
#
# COMPACT_ATOMS: atom_id res chain seq x y z
N TYR A 1 -13.09 3.93 12.92
CA TYR A 1 -12.90 3.11 14.12
C TYR A 1 -14.24 2.74 14.69
N LEU A 2 -14.41 1.49 15.13
CA LEU A 2 -15.54 1.12 15.97
C LEU A 2 -15.27 1.65 17.38
N THR A 3 -16.32 2.14 18.04
CA THR A 3 -16.28 2.68 19.41
C THR A 3 -17.46 2.11 20.19
N MET A 4 -17.52 2.41 21.49
CA MET A 4 -18.67 2.05 22.35
C MET A 4 -20.02 2.53 21.76
N ALA A 5 -20.03 3.53 20.87
CA ALA A 5 -21.24 4.05 20.26
C ALA A 5 -21.93 3.08 19.28
N GLN A 6 -21.23 2.07 18.75
CA GLN A 6 -21.79 1.13 17.77
C GLN A 6 -22.26 -0.21 18.39
N GLY A 7 -22.25 -0.37 19.71
CA GLY A 7 -22.74 -1.57 20.41
C GLY A 7 -22.00 -2.89 20.11
N PHE A 8 -21.02 -2.88 19.21
CA PHE A 8 -20.19 -4.02 18.82
C PHE A 8 -18.78 -3.99 19.46
N PHE A 9 -18.34 -2.80 19.87
CA PHE A 9 -17.01 -2.61 20.43
C PHE A 9 -16.87 -3.29 21.79
N THR A 10 -15.73 -3.95 22.01
CA THR A 10 -15.28 -4.39 23.33
C THR A 10 -13.91 -3.77 23.63
N GLU A 11 -13.71 -3.30 24.85
CA GLU A 11 -12.43 -2.72 25.27
C GLU A 11 -11.28 -3.75 25.19
N GLU A 12 -11.57 -5.00 25.55
CA GLU A 12 -10.61 -6.10 25.44
C GLU A 12 -10.19 -6.32 23.98
N GLY A 13 -11.14 -6.39 23.04
CA GLY A 13 -10.84 -6.55 21.62
C GLY A 13 -10.05 -5.37 21.06
N ALA A 14 -10.38 -4.14 21.48
CA ALA A 14 -9.64 -2.94 21.08
C ALA A 14 -8.20 -2.94 21.59
N ARG A 15 -7.97 -3.35 22.84
CA ARG A 15 -6.64 -3.49 23.43
C ARG A 15 -5.81 -4.55 22.69
N CYS A 16 -6.36 -5.74 22.49
CA CYS A 16 -5.69 -6.82 21.76
C CYS A 16 -5.37 -6.42 20.31
N ASN A 17 -6.25 -5.67 19.63
CA ASN A 17 -5.96 -5.13 18.30
C ASN A 17 -4.82 -4.09 18.35
N LYS A 18 -4.81 -3.22 19.36
CA LYS A 18 -3.75 -2.22 19.51
C LYS A 18 -2.38 -2.85 19.81
N GLU A 19 -2.33 -3.93 20.58
CA GLU A 19 -1.11 -4.69 20.89
C GLU A 19 -0.50 -5.35 19.64
N GLN A 20 -1.31 -5.70 18.64
CA GLN A 20 -0.85 -6.23 17.35
C GLN A 20 -0.39 -5.14 16.37
N SER A 21 -0.78 -3.89 16.61
CA SER A 21 -0.44 -2.78 15.72
C SER A 21 1.02 -2.38 15.87
N TYR A 22 1.73 -2.21 14.76
CA TYR A 22 3.09 -1.70 14.78
C TYR A 22 3.16 -0.31 15.40
N SER A 23 4.17 -0.12 16.26
CA SER A 23 4.57 1.19 16.77
C SER A 23 6.05 1.38 16.46
N LEU A 24 6.45 2.58 16.06
CA LEU A 24 7.87 2.89 15.94
C LEU A 24 8.53 2.80 17.32
N PRO A 25 9.78 2.31 17.43
CA PRO A 25 10.46 2.25 18.72
C PRO A 25 10.56 3.64 19.35
N VAL A 26 10.50 3.68 20.68
CA VAL A 26 10.60 4.94 21.44
C VAL A 26 11.91 5.65 21.07
N ASN A 27 11.86 6.97 20.91
CA ASN A 27 12.98 7.82 20.52
C ASN A 27 13.55 7.59 19.10
N THR A 28 12.85 6.85 18.23
CA THR A 28 13.28 6.67 16.83
C THR A 28 13.09 7.94 16.00
N ILE A 29 12.03 8.70 16.28
CA ILE A 29 11.69 9.93 15.57
C ILE A 29 11.19 11.00 16.54
N ALA A 30 11.48 12.26 16.25
CA ALA A 30 10.95 13.40 17.01
C ALA A 30 9.59 13.86 16.49
N ALA A 31 9.33 13.70 15.18
CA ALA A 31 8.08 14.06 14.54
C ALA A 31 7.88 13.25 13.26
N LEU A 32 6.60 13.10 12.85
CA LEU A 32 6.21 12.68 11.51
C LEU A 32 5.66 13.90 10.77
N ALA A 33 6.17 14.14 9.58
CA ALA A 33 5.62 15.12 8.66
C ALA A 33 5.36 14.42 7.32
N ALA A 34 4.17 14.67 6.75
CA ALA A 34 3.83 14.24 5.41
C ALA A 34 3.43 15.48 4.60
N ALA A 35 3.98 15.60 3.40
CA ALA A 35 3.69 16.68 2.47
C ALA A 35 3.48 16.10 1.07
N PRO A 36 2.71 16.77 0.20
CA PRO A 36 2.74 16.48 -1.23
C PRO A 36 4.19 16.49 -1.73
N LEU A 37 4.53 15.58 -2.65
CA LEU A 37 5.92 15.41 -3.07
C LEU A 37 6.54 16.69 -3.66
N HIS A 38 5.75 17.54 -4.33
CA HIS A 38 6.19 18.80 -4.90
C HIS A 38 6.41 19.92 -3.86
N ASP A 39 5.88 19.76 -2.65
CA ASP A 39 6.05 20.70 -1.54
C ASP A 39 7.24 20.31 -0.63
N VAL A 40 7.86 19.15 -0.88
CA VAL A 40 9.05 18.72 -0.14
C VAL A 40 10.24 19.59 -0.55
N PRO A 41 10.89 20.32 0.37
CA PRO A 41 12.02 21.17 0.04
C PRO A 41 13.18 20.39 -0.59
N ALA A 42 13.88 21.03 -1.53
CA ALA A 42 15.04 20.43 -2.17
C ALA A 42 16.10 20.00 -1.13
N GLY A 43 16.64 18.80 -1.32
CA GLY A 43 17.65 18.23 -0.41
C GLY A 43 17.09 17.51 0.82
N VAL A 44 15.77 17.57 1.08
CA VAL A 44 15.14 16.77 2.13
C VAL A 44 15.04 15.31 1.68
N PRO A 45 15.59 14.33 2.44
CA PRO A 45 15.46 12.93 2.09
C PRO A 45 14.02 12.47 2.24
N VAL A 46 13.52 11.78 1.20
CA VAL A 46 12.22 11.10 1.23
C VAL A 46 12.47 9.63 1.53
N ASP A 47 12.11 9.20 2.74
CA ASP A 47 12.33 7.81 3.18
C ASP A 47 11.11 6.91 2.94
N LEU A 48 9.94 7.53 2.78
CA LEU A 48 8.68 6.86 2.57
C LEU A 48 7.78 7.70 1.65
N LEU A 49 7.20 7.06 0.64
CA LEU A 49 6.16 7.65 -0.20
C LEU A 49 4.82 7.01 0.16
N ILE A 50 3.80 7.84 0.38
CA ILE A 50 2.43 7.37 0.61
C ILE A 50 1.60 7.77 -0.59
N CYS A 51 1.02 6.78 -1.26
CA CYS A 51 0.10 6.96 -2.37
C CYS A 51 -1.32 6.65 -1.91
N ILE A 52 -2.29 7.42 -2.41
CA ILE A 52 -3.71 7.05 -2.37
C ILE A 52 -4.05 6.55 -3.76
N CYS A 53 -4.57 5.33 -3.86
CA CYS A 53 -4.82 4.71 -5.16
C CYS A 53 -6.02 3.75 -5.10
N ASN A 54 -6.60 3.49 -6.26
CA ASN A 54 -7.66 2.48 -6.39
C ASN A 54 -7.07 1.07 -6.52
N ALA A 55 -7.93 0.05 -6.50
CA ALA A 55 -7.52 -1.36 -6.58
C ALA A 55 -6.66 -1.70 -7.82
N ASN A 56 -6.95 -1.09 -8.99
CA ASN A 56 -6.19 -1.36 -10.21
C ASN A 56 -4.77 -0.80 -10.13
N GLN A 57 -4.62 0.42 -9.63
CA GLN A 57 -3.31 1.04 -9.40
C GLN A 57 -2.53 0.31 -8.30
N ALA A 58 -3.22 -0.08 -7.22
CA ALA A 58 -2.63 -0.88 -6.15
C ALA A 58 -2.06 -2.21 -6.67
N MET A 59 -2.81 -2.92 -7.53
CA MET A 59 -2.34 -4.16 -8.17
C MET A 59 -1.05 -3.94 -8.97
N GLN A 60 -0.95 -2.85 -9.73
CA GLN A 60 0.26 -2.53 -10.49
C GLN A 60 1.45 -2.24 -9.57
N ILE A 61 1.24 -1.41 -8.54
CA ILE A 61 2.27 -1.07 -7.55
C ILE A 61 2.74 -2.31 -6.78
N ALA A 62 1.82 -3.21 -6.43
CA ALA A 62 2.14 -4.48 -5.77
C ALA A 62 3.08 -5.33 -6.64
N GLY A 63 2.83 -5.37 -7.94
CA GLY A 63 3.69 -6.06 -8.90
C GLY A 63 5.11 -5.51 -9.01
N ALA A 64 5.35 -4.24 -8.66
CA ALA A 64 6.66 -3.61 -8.85
C ALA A 64 7.77 -4.32 -8.05
N ALA A 65 7.68 -4.33 -6.72
CA ALA A 65 8.67 -5.02 -5.90
C ALA A 65 8.58 -6.54 -6.07
N SER A 66 7.36 -7.10 -6.17
CA SER A 66 7.18 -8.55 -6.29
C SER A 66 7.86 -9.16 -7.50
N THR A 67 7.80 -8.50 -8.65
CA THR A 67 8.44 -9.02 -9.88
C THR A 67 9.92 -8.70 -9.96
N ARG A 68 10.41 -7.70 -9.22
CA ARG A 68 11.82 -7.29 -9.23
C ARG A 68 12.69 -8.05 -8.23
N ILE A 69 12.16 -8.32 -7.04
CA ILE A 69 12.92 -8.94 -5.94
C ILE A 69 12.25 -10.19 -5.36
N GLY A 70 11.11 -10.63 -5.90
CA GLY A 70 10.47 -11.90 -5.51
C GLY A 70 9.77 -11.87 -4.15
N THR A 71 9.35 -10.70 -3.67
CA THR A 71 8.69 -10.54 -2.36
C THR A 71 7.23 -10.12 -2.51
N PHE A 72 6.32 -10.74 -1.76
CA PHE A 72 4.94 -10.23 -1.69
C PHE A 72 4.88 -8.93 -0.90
N PRO A 73 4.02 -7.97 -1.27
CA PRO A 73 3.77 -6.80 -0.44
C PRO A 73 3.08 -7.18 0.87
N HIS A 74 3.16 -6.30 1.86
CA HIS A 74 2.52 -6.48 3.16
C HIS A 74 1.10 -5.88 3.15
N GLY A 75 0.09 -6.65 3.56
CA GLY A 75 -1.32 -6.21 3.59
C GLY A 75 -1.81 -5.92 5.01
N GLU A 76 -2.50 -4.80 5.20
CA GLU A 76 -3.04 -4.33 6.49
C GLU A 76 -4.53 -3.99 6.37
N LEU A 77 -5.36 -4.61 7.21
CA LEU A 77 -6.82 -4.46 7.16
C LEU A 77 -7.45 -3.88 8.43
N GLY A 78 -6.82 -4.08 9.61
CA GLY A 78 -7.45 -3.81 10.91
C GLY A 78 -6.77 -2.76 11.79
N ALA A 79 -5.52 -2.41 11.51
CA ALA A 79 -4.76 -1.44 12.28
C ALA A 79 -5.16 0.02 11.97
N SER A 80 -4.79 0.95 12.86
CA SER A 80 -4.91 2.39 12.60
C SER A 80 -4.11 2.77 11.36
N ALA A 81 -4.62 3.67 10.53
CA ALA A 81 -3.92 4.12 9.32
C ALA A 81 -2.50 4.58 9.62
N CYS A 82 -2.26 5.34 10.71
CA CYS A 82 -0.91 5.78 11.07
C CYS A 82 0.05 4.63 11.39
N SER A 83 -0.42 3.57 12.04
CA SER A 83 0.38 2.36 12.27
C SER A 83 0.71 1.68 10.94
N SER A 84 -0.28 1.47 10.07
CA SER A 84 -0.09 0.79 8.79
C SER A 84 0.75 1.60 7.80
N ILE A 85 0.62 2.92 7.75
CA ILE A 85 1.31 3.74 6.74
C ILE A 85 2.67 4.25 7.19
N PHE A 86 2.95 4.38 8.50
CA PHE A 86 4.26 4.87 8.97
C PHE A 86 5.09 3.81 9.69
N ALA A 87 4.48 3.02 10.59
CA ALA A 87 5.23 2.06 11.41
C ALA A 87 5.44 0.72 10.69
N ALA A 88 4.39 0.16 10.08
CA ALA A 88 4.48 -1.11 9.37
C ALA A 88 5.55 -1.14 8.26
N PRO A 89 5.70 -0.13 7.37
CA PRO A 89 6.75 -0.18 6.34
C PRO A 89 8.16 -0.11 6.95
N TRP A 90 8.32 0.52 8.10
CA TRP A 90 9.60 0.53 8.83
C TRP A 90 9.92 -0.85 9.42
N HIS A 91 8.95 -1.55 9.99
CA HIS A 91 9.17 -2.88 10.58
C HIS A 91 9.34 -3.97 9.52
N THR A 92 8.51 -3.92 8.48
CA THR A 92 8.50 -4.94 7.43
C THR A 92 9.55 -4.71 6.36
N GLN A 93 10.12 -3.50 6.28
CA GLN A 93 11.02 -3.06 5.22
C GLN A 93 10.44 -3.29 3.81
N ASN A 94 9.12 -3.22 3.70
CA ASN A 94 8.36 -3.61 2.52
C ASN A 94 7.25 -2.59 2.21
N SER A 95 6.71 -2.66 0.99
CA SER A 95 5.55 -1.87 0.62
C SER A 95 4.32 -2.38 1.37
N VAL A 96 3.57 -1.45 1.98
CA VAL A 96 2.39 -1.76 2.80
C VAL A 96 1.12 -1.26 2.13
N PHE A 97 0.13 -2.13 2.00
CA PHE A 97 -1.17 -1.89 1.38
C PHE A 97 -2.22 -1.89 2.47
N ALA A 98 -2.82 -0.74 2.74
CA ALA A 98 -3.73 -0.55 3.85
C ALA A 98 -5.05 0.07 3.41
N LEU A 99 -6.17 -0.53 3.81
CA LEU A 99 -7.50 0.07 3.59
C LEU A 99 -7.65 1.41 4.34
N GLY A 100 -6.94 1.53 5.46
CA GLY A 100 -7.04 2.65 6.39
C GLY A 100 -8.27 2.54 7.28
N ASP A 101 -8.13 3.04 8.51
CA ASP A 101 -9.26 3.17 9.41
C ASP A 101 -10.11 4.39 9.05
N GLY A 102 -11.36 4.43 9.55
CA GLY A 102 -12.28 5.54 9.23
C GLY A 102 -11.74 6.94 9.54
N GLY A 103 -10.92 7.12 10.57
CA GLY A 103 -10.33 8.43 10.89
C GLY A 103 -9.26 8.83 9.88
N GLY A 104 -8.32 7.94 9.59
CA GLY A 104 -7.30 8.16 8.57
C GLY A 104 -7.90 8.42 7.19
N ARG A 105 -8.94 7.67 6.82
CA ARG A 105 -9.68 7.85 5.56
C ARG A 105 -10.38 9.20 5.49
N ALA A 106 -11.08 9.62 6.55
CA ALA A 106 -11.78 10.91 6.59
C ALA A 106 -10.81 12.10 6.53
N PHE A 107 -9.71 12.04 7.30
CA PHE A 107 -8.71 13.11 7.34
C PHE A 107 -8.04 13.34 5.98
N ASN A 108 -7.71 12.26 5.28
CA ASN A 108 -7.07 12.30 3.97
C ASN A 108 -8.08 12.30 2.79
N ARG A 109 -9.39 12.33 3.08
CA ARG A 109 -10.48 12.39 2.10
C ARG A 109 -10.47 11.26 1.06
N LEU A 110 -10.20 10.03 1.51
CA LEU A 110 -10.19 8.86 0.62
C LEU A 110 -11.59 8.51 0.11
N GLY A 111 -11.70 8.28 -1.20
CA GLY A 111 -12.87 7.70 -1.85
C GLY A 111 -13.09 6.23 -1.47
N THR A 112 -14.32 5.74 -1.64
CA THR A 112 -14.75 4.39 -1.23
C THR A 112 -13.87 3.26 -1.79
N GLY A 113 -13.43 3.39 -3.05
CA GLY A 113 -12.58 2.41 -3.71
C GLY A 113 -11.08 2.64 -3.56
N GLU A 114 -10.67 3.63 -2.77
CA GLU A 114 -9.28 4.01 -2.59
C GLU A 114 -8.67 3.42 -1.31
N MET A 115 -7.36 3.22 -1.34
CA MET A 115 -6.58 2.71 -0.23
C MET A 115 -5.22 3.42 -0.16
N PHE A 116 -4.56 3.29 0.98
CA PHE A 116 -3.18 3.75 1.17
C PHE A 116 -2.19 2.69 0.69
N VAL A 117 -1.16 3.14 -0.01
CA VAL A 117 0.02 2.34 -0.34
C VAL A 117 1.26 3.08 0.12
N SER A 118 1.97 2.49 1.07
CA SER A 118 3.22 3.03 1.59
C SER A 118 4.38 2.30 0.95
N ILE A 119 5.31 3.06 0.38
CA ILE A 119 6.42 2.55 -0.41
C ILE A 119 7.70 3.01 0.27
N PRO A 120 8.55 2.11 0.78
CA PRO A 120 9.80 2.51 1.39
C PRO A 120 10.82 2.89 0.32
N LYS A 121 11.77 3.77 0.66
CA LYS A 121 12.77 4.33 -0.26
C LYS A 121 13.48 3.31 -1.13
N GLN A 122 13.82 2.14 -0.59
CA GLN A 122 14.47 1.06 -1.34
C GLN A 122 13.65 0.56 -2.54
N HIS A 123 12.32 0.76 -2.53
CA HIS A 123 11.41 0.34 -3.58
C HIS A 123 11.09 1.44 -4.60
N PHE A 124 11.52 2.69 -4.40
CA PHE A 124 11.19 3.81 -5.30
C PHE A 124 11.62 3.55 -6.74
N ARG A 125 12.81 2.98 -6.93
CA ARG A 125 13.32 2.66 -8.27
C ARG A 125 12.37 1.73 -9.03
N TYR A 126 11.75 0.76 -8.34
CA TYR A 126 10.85 -0.21 -8.97
C TYR A 126 9.53 0.43 -9.40
N ILE A 127 9.10 1.49 -8.69
CA ILE A 127 7.92 2.27 -9.09
C ILE A 127 8.21 3.09 -10.35
N ILE A 128 9.38 3.74 -10.40
CA ILE A 128 9.80 4.51 -11.58
C ILE A 128 9.90 3.57 -12.79
N GLU A 129 10.60 2.45 -12.63
CA GLU A 129 10.75 1.45 -13.69
C GLU A 129 9.38 0.88 -14.11
N LEU A 130 8.47 0.62 -13.17
CA LEU A 130 7.11 0.21 -13.50
C LEU A 130 6.46 1.27 -14.39
N VAL A 131 6.41 2.54 -13.97
CA VAL A 131 5.75 3.61 -14.72
C VAL A 131 6.37 3.81 -16.11
N GLU A 132 7.69 3.75 -16.23
CA GLU A 132 8.40 3.93 -17.51
C GLU A 132 8.20 2.75 -18.48
N ASN A 133 8.01 1.54 -17.96
CA ASN A 133 7.97 0.32 -18.76
C ASN A 133 6.59 -0.35 -18.81
N PHE A 134 5.59 0.15 -18.11
CA PHE A 134 4.26 -0.44 -18.07
C PHE A 134 3.60 -0.30 -19.44
N ARG A 135 3.58 -1.41 -20.18
CA ARG A 135 2.94 -1.54 -21.48
C ARG A 135 2.07 -2.78 -21.49
N ILE A 136 0.82 -2.62 -21.87
CA ILE A 136 -0.11 -3.73 -22.05
C ILE A 136 -0.09 -4.11 -23.53
N ASP A 137 0.42 -5.29 -23.83
CA ASP A 137 0.24 -5.96 -25.12
C ASP A 137 -0.65 -7.19 -24.88
N PRO A 138 -1.96 -7.10 -25.14
CA PRO A 138 -2.89 -8.20 -24.86
C PRO A 138 -2.53 -9.50 -25.57
N LYS A 139 -1.96 -9.44 -26.78
CA LYS A 139 -1.53 -10.62 -27.52
C LYS A 139 -0.35 -11.27 -26.83
N LYS A 140 0.68 -10.47 -26.52
CA LYS A 140 1.87 -10.98 -25.85
C LYS A 140 1.56 -11.51 -24.45
N MET A 141 0.72 -10.82 -23.69
CA MET A 141 0.26 -11.27 -22.39
C MET A 141 -0.49 -12.60 -22.47
N ARG A 142 -1.35 -12.78 -23.49
CA ARG A 142 -2.03 -14.07 -23.72
C ARG A 142 -1.03 -15.19 -23.98
N GLU A 143 -0.02 -14.95 -24.82
CA GLU A 143 1.05 -15.94 -25.11
C GLU A 143 1.81 -16.40 -23.86
N VAL A 144 1.99 -15.52 -22.86
CA VAL A 144 2.83 -15.82 -21.69
C VAL A 144 2.06 -16.19 -20.41
N ILE A 145 0.77 -15.85 -20.31
CA ILE A 145 -0.06 -16.13 -19.12
C ILE A 145 -0.96 -17.34 -19.34
N MET A 146 -1.42 -17.57 -20.58
CA MET A 146 -2.36 -18.67 -20.83
C MET A 146 -1.66 -20.02 -20.75
N PRO A 147 -2.21 -20.99 -20.00
CA PRO A 147 -1.68 -22.35 -20.01
C PRO A 147 -1.80 -22.96 -21.41
N SER A 148 -0.88 -23.86 -21.75
CA SER A 148 -0.74 -24.45 -23.10
C SER A 148 -1.98 -25.18 -23.62
N HIS A 149 -2.92 -25.52 -22.73
CA HIS A 149 -4.18 -26.19 -23.03
C HIS A 149 -5.37 -25.22 -23.14
N ALA A 150 -5.16 -23.91 -22.99
CA ALA A 150 -6.26 -22.97 -23.04
C ALA A 150 -6.83 -22.88 -24.46
N PRO A 151 -8.17 -22.88 -24.63
CA PRO A 151 -8.79 -22.79 -25.94
C PRO A 151 -8.38 -21.49 -26.65
N ASP A 152 -8.03 -21.62 -27.92
CA ASP A 152 -7.59 -20.49 -28.74
C ASP A 152 -8.83 -19.72 -29.20
N THR A 153 -9.28 -18.75 -28.41
CA THR A 153 -10.40 -17.86 -28.77
C THR A 153 -9.95 -16.69 -29.64
N ALA A 154 -8.86 -16.86 -30.41
CA ALA A 154 -8.42 -15.91 -31.41
C ALA A 154 -9.38 -15.94 -32.62
N GLY A 155 -10.59 -15.39 -32.46
CA GLY A 155 -11.51 -15.17 -33.56
C GLY A 155 -12.98 -15.34 -33.23
N GLU A 156 -13.54 -14.51 -32.36
CA GLU A 156 -14.95 -14.11 -32.51
C GLU A 156 -15.05 -12.58 -32.35
N PRO A 157 -15.77 -11.88 -33.25
CA PRO A 157 -15.92 -10.43 -33.24
C PRO A 157 -16.69 -9.91 -32.02
#